data_AF-A0A7C8ZWX7-F1
#
_entry.id   AF-A0A7C8ZWX7-F1
#
_cell.length_a   1.000
_cell.length_b   1.000
_cell.length_c   1.000
_cell.angle_alpha   90.00
_cell.angle_beta   90.00
_cell.angle_gamma   90.00
#
_symmetry.space_group_name_H-M   'P 1'
#
loop_
_entity.id
_entity.type
_entity.pdbx_description
1 polymer ?
#
loop_
_entity_poly.entity_id
_entity_poly.type
_entity_poly.pdbx_seq_one_letter_code
_entity_poly.pdbx_strand_id
1 'polypeptide(L)'
;FLDVIESVNILVNSNGQLIRSDVNGALKMRTYLRVLLEAQGQSARGKSVDLEDIKFHQCVRLARFENDRTISFIPPDGSFDLMTYRLSTQVKPLIWVEAQVERYSRSRVEMLIKAKSQFKERSYATNVEIELPVPPDATNPSVRTSMGSATYAPENDAIMWKIRSFPGNKEYLLRT
;
A
#
# COMPACT_ATOMS: atom_id res chain seq x y z
N PHE A 1 -9.05 -14.42 15.74
CA PHE A 1 -8.27 -13.27 15.23
C PHE A 1 -8.95 -12.74 13.99
N LEU A 2 -8.89 -11.42 13.81
CA LEU A 2 -9.50 -10.73 12.70
C LEU A 2 -8.46 -9.73 12.19
N ASP A 3 -8.01 -9.92 10.95
CA ASP A 3 -6.98 -9.12 10.32
C ASP A 3 -7.58 -8.38 9.13
N VAL A 4 -7.30 -7.09 9.02
CA VAL A 4 -7.66 -6.26 7.86
C VAL A 4 -6.44 -6.21 6.95
N ILE A 5 -6.56 -6.73 5.74
CA ILE A 5 -5.50 -6.74 4.74
C ILE A 5 -5.97 -5.91 3.54
N GLU A 6 -5.26 -4.83 3.25
CA GLU A 6 -5.57 -3.94 2.13
C GLU A 6 -4.39 -3.81 1.18
N SER A 7 -4.68 -3.89 -0.12
CA SER A 7 -3.75 -3.59 -1.21
C SER A 7 -4.18 -2.29 -1.86
N VAL A 8 -3.25 -1.33 -1.90
CA VAL A 8 -3.46 0.01 -2.45
C VAL A 8 -2.64 0.14 -3.73
N ASN A 9 -3.32 0.38 -4.85
CA ASN A 9 -2.70 0.58 -6.15
C ASN A 9 -2.91 2.04 -6.57
N ILE A 10 -1.80 2.76 -6.78
CA ILE A 10 -1.85 4.18 -7.08
C ILE A 10 -0.98 4.50 -8.31
N LEU A 11 -1.53 5.31 -9.22
CA LEU A 11 -0.81 5.91 -10.34
C LEU A 11 -0.85 7.43 -10.21
N VAL A 12 0.32 8.05 -10.25
CA VAL A 12 0.50 9.50 -10.21
C VAL A 12 1.22 9.95 -11.48
N ASN A 13 0.78 11.05 -12.09
CA ASN A 13 1.49 11.63 -13.24
C ASN A 13 2.67 12.53 -12.81
N SER A 14 3.46 13.00 -13.78
CA SER A 14 4.62 13.88 -13.53
C SER A 14 4.26 15.23 -12.88
N ASN A 15 3.01 15.67 -12.96
CA ASN A 15 2.54 16.91 -12.35
C ASN A 15 2.07 16.71 -10.89
N GLY A 16 2.21 15.48 -10.35
CA GLY A 16 1.76 15.14 -9.01
C GLY A 16 0.24 14.93 -8.90
N GLN A 17 -0.47 14.77 -10.02
CA GLN A 17 -1.90 14.48 -10.01
C GLN A 17 -2.13 12.97 -9.91
N LEU A 18 -3.06 12.59 -9.03
CA LEU A 18 -3.51 11.21 -8.86
C LEU A 18 -4.39 10.81 -10.06
N ILE A 19 -3.89 9.89 -10.88
CA ILE A 19 -4.60 9.39 -12.07
C ILE A 19 -5.49 8.20 -11.69
N ARG A 20 -4.99 7.32 -10.84
CA ARG A 20 -5.67 6.09 -10.43
C ARG A 20 -5.41 5.81 -8.96
N SER A 21 -6.46 5.36 -8.26
CA SER A 21 -6.40 4.93 -6.87
C SER A 21 -7.43 3.83 -6.67
N ASP A 22 -6.95 2.61 -6.48
CA ASP A 22 -7.80 1.46 -6.15
C ASP A 22 -7.34 0.87 -4.83
N VAL A 23 -8.31 0.59 -3.96
CA VAL A 23 -8.05 -0.16 -2.74
C VAL A 23 -8.87 -1.43 -2.76
N ASN A 24 -8.19 -2.56 -2.64
CA ASN A 24 -8.78 -3.88 -2.51
C ASN A 24 -8.51 -4.38 -1.09
N GLY A 25 -9.58 -4.59 -0.32
CA GLY A 25 -9.50 -5.04 1.04
C GLY A 25 -10.05 -6.45 1.23
N ALA A 26 -9.51 -7.14 2.23
CA ALA A 26 -10.00 -8.43 2.70
C ALA A 26 -10.01 -8.43 4.23
N LEU A 27 -11.11 -8.90 4.80
CA LEU A 27 -11.23 -9.16 6.23
C LEU A 27 -10.94 -10.64 6.46
N LYS A 28 -9.73 -10.95 6.94
CA LYS A 28 -9.29 -12.33 7.19
C LYS A 28 -9.62 -12.72 8.61
N MET A 29 -10.29 -13.86 8.78
CA MET A 29 -10.62 -14.40 10.08
C MET A 29 -9.87 -15.69 10.31
N ARG A 30 -9.31 -15.83 11.52
CA ARG A 30 -8.79 -17.11 12.03
C ARG A 30 -9.52 -17.49 13.30
N THR A 31 -10.26 -18.59 13.24
CA THR A 31 -11.07 -19.10 14.35
C THR A 31 -10.37 -20.29 15.01
N TYR A 32 -10.40 -20.27 16.35
CA TYR A 32 -9.90 -21.34 17.21
C TYR A 32 -10.95 -21.84 18.21
N LEU A 33 -12.19 -21.34 18.10
CA LEU A 33 -13.30 -21.62 19.00
C LEU A 33 -14.57 -21.84 18.19
N ARG A 34 -15.30 -22.93 18.49
CA ARG A 34 -16.60 -23.29 17.92
C ARG A 34 -17.76 -22.60 18.66
N VAL A 35 -17.70 -21.29 18.82
CA VAL A 35 -18.78 -20.51 19.45
C VAL A 35 -19.43 -19.60 18.40
N LEU A 36 -20.76 -19.57 18.40
CA LEU A 36 -21.57 -18.68 17.55
C LEU A 36 -21.24 -17.21 17.91
N LEU A 37 -20.51 -16.52 17.04
CA LEU A 37 -20.17 -15.11 17.22
C LEU A 37 -21.21 -14.24 16.48
N GLU A 38 -22.11 -13.62 17.23
CA GLU A 38 -22.91 -12.51 16.72
C GLU A 38 -22.08 -11.22 16.86
N ALA A 39 -21.31 -10.88 15.82
CA ALA A 39 -20.60 -9.62 15.75
C ALA A 39 -21.58 -8.51 15.31
N GLN A 40 -22.18 -7.81 16.27
CA GLN A 40 -22.86 -6.55 15.97
C GLN A 40 -21.80 -5.51 15.61
N GLY A 41 -21.76 -5.11 14.33
CA GLY A 41 -20.95 -3.99 13.88
C GLY A 41 -21.46 -2.72 14.55
N GLN A 42 -20.90 -2.33 15.69
CA GLN A 42 -21.11 -0.98 16.21
C GLN A 42 -20.59 -0.02 15.14
N SER A 43 -21.49 0.73 14.51
CA SER A 43 -21.15 1.83 13.63
C SER A 43 -20.36 2.84 14.47
N ALA A 44 -19.04 2.73 14.46
CA ALA A 44 -18.17 3.72 15.04
C ALA A 44 -18.55 5.08 14.44
N ARG A 45 -18.63 6.13 15.26
CA ARG A 45 -18.75 7.53 14.84
C ARG A 45 -17.50 7.99 14.09
N GLY A 46 -17.17 7.32 13.01
CA GLY A 46 -16.14 7.67 12.04
C GLY A 46 -16.81 7.93 10.69
N LYS A 47 -16.12 8.66 9.82
CA LYS A 47 -16.54 8.87 8.44
C LYS A 47 -17.02 7.54 7.85
N SER A 48 -18.26 7.49 7.35
CA SER A 48 -18.75 6.34 6.61
C SER A 48 -17.81 6.10 5.44
N VAL A 49 -17.24 4.91 5.38
CA VAL A 49 -16.43 4.47 4.26
C VAL A 49 -17.36 3.73 3.32
N ASP A 50 -17.53 4.26 2.12
CA ASP A 50 -18.37 3.62 1.11
C ASP A 50 -17.62 2.41 0.53
N LEU A 51 -18.18 1.24 0.81
CA LEU A 51 -17.68 -0.06 0.37
C LEU A 51 -18.39 -0.45 -0.92
N GLU A 52 -17.61 -0.80 -1.93
CA GLU A 52 -18.08 -1.26 -3.25
C GLU A 52 -17.70 -2.72 -3.48
N ASP A 53 -18.41 -3.39 -4.40
CA ASP A 53 -18.14 -4.77 -4.83
C ASP A 53 -17.90 -5.76 -3.68
N ILE A 54 -18.71 -5.66 -2.61
CA ILE A 54 -18.55 -6.51 -1.43
C ILE A 54 -18.89 -7.96 -1.78
N LYS A 55 -17.97 -8.86 -1.49
CA LYS A 55 -18.20 -10.31 -1.58
C LYS A 55 -18.01 -10.93 -0.20
N PHE A 56 -19.02 -11.67 0.24
CA PHE A 56 -18.99 -12.38 1.51
C PHE A 56 -18.62 -13.85 1.32
N HIS A 57 -18.03 -14.43 2.37
CA HIS A 57 -17.93 -15.88 2.47
C HIS A 57 -19.33 -16.52 2.57
N GLN A 58 -19.46 -17.76 2.08
CA GLN A 58 -20.71 -18.53 2.11
C GLN A 58 -21.31 -18.75 3.50
N CYS A 59 -20.53 -18.53 4.57
CA CYS A 59 -21.00 -18.68 5.94
C CYS A 59 -21.79 -17.46 6.46
N VAL A 60 -21.85 -16.36 5.69
CA VAL A 60 -22.53 -15.12 6.04
C VAL A 60 -24.00 -15.15 5.62
N ARG A 61 -24.88 -14.72 6.54
CA ARG A 61 -26.31 -14.59 6.33
C ARG A 61 -26.62 -13.23 5.67
N LEU A 62 -26.64 -13.22 4.34
CA LEU A 62 -26.85 -12.01 3.52
C LEU A 62 -28.12 -11.22 3.90
N ALA A 63 -29.23 -11.90 4.21
CA ALA A 63 -30.50 -11.25 4.55
C ALA A 63 -30.41 -10.33 5.80
N ARG A 64 -29.52 -10.62 6.76
CA ARG A 64 -29.30 -9.73 7.92
C ARG A 64 -28.57 -8.46 7.48
N PHE A 65 -27.52 -8.63 6.68
CA PHE A 65 -26.72 -7.51 6.16
C PHE A 65 -27.54 -6.55 5.30
N GLU A 66 -28.44 -7.06 4.45
CA GLU A 66 -29.31 -6.22 3.61
C GLU A 66 -30.31 -5.39 4.43
N ASN A 67 -30.79 -5.93 5.56
CA ASN A 67 -31.79 -5.25 6.39
C ASN A 67 -31.19 -4.18 7.30
N ASP A 68 -30.12 -4.51 8.04
CA ASP A 68 -29.59 -3.65 9.10
C ASP A 68 -28.06 -3.49 9.06
N ARG A 69 -27.41 -3.94 7.97
CA ARG A 69 -25.94 -3.98 7.81
C ARG A 69 -25.19 -4.83 8.84
N THR A 70 -25.87 -5.72 9.55
CA THR A 70 -25.24 -6.68 10.49
C THR A 70 -24.69 -7.90 9.76
N ILE A 71 -23.41 -8.21 10.00
CA ILE A 71 -22.75 -9.42 9.47
C ILE A 71 -22.93 -10.56 10.48
N SER A 72 -23.86 -11.48 10.19
CA SER A 72 -24.12 -12.68 11.00
C SER A 72 -23.61 -13.92 10.27
N PHE A 73 -22.84 -14.79 10.95
CA PHE A 73 -22.25 -15.97 10.32
C PHE A 73 -21.92 -17.08 11.32
N ILE A 74 -21.73 -18.30 10.80
CA ILE A 74 -21.17 -19.44 11.56
C ILE A 74 -19.79 -19.73 10.97
N PRO A 75 -18.69 -19.36 11.65
CA PRO A 75 -17.37 -19.44 11.04
C PRO A 75 -16.95 -20.89 10.77
N PRO A 76 -16.34 -21.18 9.61
CA PRO A 76 -15.55 -22.39 9.41
C PRO A 76 -14.39 -22.48 10.42
N ASP A 77 -13.89 -23.70 10.64
CA ASP A 77 -12.66 -23.91 11.41
C ASP A 77 -11.43 -23.44 10.59
N GLY A 78 -10.51 -22.71 11.23
CA GLY A 78 -9.25 -22.30 10.61
C GLY A 78 -9.23 -20.86 10.07
N SER A 79 -8.41 -20.63 9.04
CA SER A 79 -8.22 -19.31 8.43
C SER A 79 -9.03 -19.19 7.14
N PHE A 80 -9.83 -18.14 7.01
CA PHE A 80 -10.61 -17.85 5.79
C PHE A 80 -10.84 -16.35 5.61
N ASP A 81 -11.16 -15.94 4.39
CA ASP A 81 -11.54 -14.55 4.10
C ASP A 81 -13.04 -14.41 4.36
N LEU A 82 -13.43 -13.64 5.38
CA LEU A 82 -14.82 -13.41 5.77
C LEU A 82 -15.55 -12.55 4.74
N MET A 83 -14.88 -11.50 4.26
CA MET A 83 -15.35 -10.67 3.17
C MET A 83 -14.19 -10.04 2.41
N THR A 84 -14.44 -9.71 1.15
CA THR A 84 -13.57 -8.85 0.32
C THR A 84 -14.38 -7.66 -0.16
N TYR A 85 -13.71 -6.52 -0.32
CA TYR A 85 -14.35 -5.26 -0.69
C TYR A 85 -13.41 -4.40 -1.54
N ARG A 86 -14.00 -3.43 -2.22
CA ARG A 86 -13.28 -2.32 -2.86
C ARG A 86 -13.67 -1.01 -2.19
N LEU A 87 -12.73 -0.07 -2.17
CA LEU A 87 -13.01 1.31 -1.76
C LEU A 87 -12.87 2.22 -2.98
N SER A 88 -13.86 3.07 -3.20
CA SER A 88 -13.79 4.16 -4.19
C SER A 88 -13.13 5.43 -3.64
N THR A 89 -12.71 5.40 -2.37
CA THR A 89 -12.02 6.53 -1.74
C THR A 89 -10.65 6.72 -2.36
N GLN A 90 -10.42 7.89 -2.95
CA GLN A 90 -9.10 8.31 -3.41
C GLN A 90 -8.16 8.46 -2.21
N VAL A 91 -7.15 7.59 -2.15
CA VAL A 91 -6.10 7.64 -1.13
C VAL A 91 -4.83 8.26 -1.69
N LYS A 92 -4.18 9.11 -0.91
CA LYS A 92 -2.86 9.65 -1.25
C LYS A 92 -1.80 8.56 -1.09
N PRO A 93 -0.71 8.58 -1.88
CA PRO A 93 0.40 7.66 -1.70
C PRO A 93 0.96 7.72 -0.27
N LEU A 94 1.09 6.55 0.36
CA LEU A 94 1.68 6.42 1.69
C LEU A 94 3.16 6.85 1.68
N ILE A 95 3.84 6.61 0.57
CA ILE A 95 5.20 7.09 0.30
C ILE A 95 5.13 7.84 -1.02
N TRP A 96 5.42 9.13 -0.96
CA TRP A 96 5.46 10.01 -2.11
C TRP A 96 6.89 10.12 -2.61
N VAL A 97 7.11 9.85 -3.89
CA VAL A 97 8.43 9.86 -4.50
C VAL A 97 8.48 10.95 -5.56
N GLU A 98 9.41 11.88 -5.40
CA GLU A 98 9.71 12.93 -6.37
C GLU A 98 11.06 12.63 -7.00
N ALA A 99 11.14 12.73 -8.32
CA ALA A 99 12.35 12.51 -9.08
C ALA A 99 12.69 13.77 -9.88
N GLN A 100 13.87 14.32 -9.63
CA GLN A 100 14.46 15.37 -10.45
C GLN A 100 15.59 14.76 -11.27
N VAL A 101 15.46 14.84 -12.59
CA VAL A 101 16.41 14.25 -13.54
C VAL A 101 17.07 15.37 -14.32
N GLU A 102 18.38 15.52 -14.14
CA GLU A 102 19.20 16.49 -14.86
C GLU A 102 20.12 15.77 -15.83
N ARG A 103 20.07 16.16 -17.10
CA ARG A 103 20.93 15.59 -18.14
C ARG A 103 22.08 16.56 -18.42
N TYR A 104 23.28 16.16 -18.03
CA TYR A 104 24.51 16.89 -18.28
C TYR A 104 25.20 16.32 -19.52
N SER A 105 25.35 17.14 -20.56
CA SER A 105 26.01 16.75 -21.82
C SER A 105 25.37 15.50 -22.46
N ARG A 106 26.14 14.68 -23.18
CA ARG A 106 25.66 13.45 -23.84
C ARG A 106 25.79 12.18 -22.98
N SER A 107 26.55 12.19 -21.90
CA SER A 107 26.98 10.96 -21.22
C SER A 107 26.71 10.91 -19.72
N ARG A 108 26.17 11.98 -19.11
CA ARG A 108 25.91 12.03 -17.67
C ARG A 108 24.47 12.39 -17.40
N VAL A 109 23.77 11.51 -16.69
CA VAL A 109 22.45 11.78 -16.13
C VAL A 109 22.61 11.77 -14.62
N GLU A 110 22.11 12.83 -13.99
CA GLU A 110 22.07 12.95 -12.54
C GLU A 110 20.61 12.88 -12.09
N MET A 111 20.33 12.07 -11.08
CA MET A 111 18.98 11.91 -10.54
C MET A 111 18.98 12.18 -9.06
N LEU A 112 18.15 13.14 -8.63
CA LEU A 112 17.84 13.40 -7.24
C LEU A 112 16.44 12.90 -6.93
N ILE A 113 16.36 11.89 -6.08
CA ILE A 113 15.12 11.25 -5.67
C ILE A 113 14.83 11.61 -4.23
N LYS A 114 13.62 12.07 -3.97
CA LYS A 114 13.10 12.39 -2.66
C LYS A 114 11.90 11.52 -2.34
N ALA A 115 12.05 10.64 -1.35
CA ALA A 115 10.95 9.83 -0.84
C ALA A 115 10.44 10.43 0.47
N LYS A 116 9.13 10.65 0.60
CA LYS A 116 8.46 11.23 1.77
C LYS A 116 7.27 10.40 2.20
N SER A 117 7.26 9.94 3.45
CA SER A 117 6.11 9.24 4.03
C SER A 117 4.97 10.22 4.33
N GLN A 118 3.73 9.86 3.99
CA GLN A 118 2.50 10.65 4.22
C GLN A 118 1.55 9.97 5.23
N PHE A 119 2.09 9.35 6.27
CA PHE A 119 1.32 8.76 7.36
C PHE A 119 1.80 9.28 8.72
N LYS A 120 1.00 9.03 9.75
CA LYS A 120 1.22 9.56 11.10
C LYS A 120 2.59 9.16 11.64
N GLU A 121 3.22 10.06 12.38
CA GLU A 121 4.58 9.89 12.94
C GLU A 121 4.73 8.64 13.82
N ARG A 122 3.67 8.24 14.53
CA ARG A 122 3.64 7.02 15.35
C ARG A 122 3.65 5.71 14.55
N SER A 123 3.52 5.79 13.23
CA SER A 123 3.48 4.65 12.33
C SER A 123 4.78 4.58 11.54
N TYR A 124 5.14 3.37 11.14
CA TYR A 124 6.31 3.11 10.31
C TYR A 124 5.92 2.13 9.20
N ALA A 125 6.42 2.37 7.99
CA ALA A 125 6.33 1.40 6.90
C ALA A 125 7.57 0.50 6.95
N THR A 126 7.36 -0.80 6.78
CA THR A 126 8.45 -1.79 6.72
C THR A 126 8.63 -2.28 5.30
N ASN A 127 9.82 -2.80 4.99
CA ASN A 127 10.15 -3.42 3.71
C ASN A 127 9.82 -2.50 2.51
N VAL A 128 10.21 -1.24 2.62
CA VAL A 128 10.03 -0.28 1.54
C VAL A 128 11.09 -0.53 0.48
N GLU A 129 10.63 -0.71 -0.76
CA GLU A 129 11.47 -0.86 -1.94
C GLU A 129 11.02 0.17 -2.99
N ILE A 130 11.97 0.96 -3.47
CA ILE A 130 11.76 1.99 -4.48
C ILE A 130 12.62 1.61 -5.68
N GLU A 131 11.95 1.36 -6.80
CA GLU A 131 12.58 1.05 -8.08
C GLU A 131 12.71 2.32 -8.90
N LEU A 132 13.94 2.61 -9.34
CA LEU A 132 14.27 3.81 -10.11
C LEU A 132 14.78 3.38 -11.49
N PRO A 133 13.96 3.46 -12.54
CA PRO A 133 14.39 3.06 -13.88
C PRO A 133 15.53 3.97 -14.35
N VAL A 134 16.59 3.36 -14.89
CA VAL A 134 17.72 4.04 -15.49
C VAL A 134 17.74 3.79 -17.00
N PRO A 135 18.40 4.65 -17.79
CA PRO A 135 18.60 4.38 -19.20
C PRO A 135 19.34 3.04 -19.43
N PRO A 136 19.00 2.27 -20.48
CA PRO A 136 19.61 0.96 -20.74
C PRO A 136 21.09 1.02 -21.13
N ASP A 137 21.59 2.21 -21.49
CA ASP A 137 23.01 2.47 -21.75
C ASP A 137 23.81 2.82 -20.48
N ALA A 138 23.18 2.81 -19.30
CA ALA A 138 23.82 3.08 -18.03
C ALA A 138 24.83 1.98 -17.68
N THR A 139 26.12 2.31 -17.73
CA THR A 139 27.18 1.30 -17.56
C THR A 139 27.65 1.18 -16.11
N ASN A 140 27.48 2.21 -15.27
CA ASN A 140 27.93 2.18 -13.87
C ASN A 140 27.38 3.36 -13.01
N PRO A 141 26.10 3.36 -12.59
CA PRO A 141 25.52 4.46 -11.81
C PRO A 141 26.15 4.57 -10.41
N SER A 142 26.62 5.76 -10.04
CA SER A 142 27.21 6.03 -8.72
C SER A 142 26.13 6.45 -7.73
N VAL A 143 25.63 5.52 -6.91
CA VAL A 143 24.49 5.81 -6.03
C VAL A 143 24.93 6.20 -4.61
N ARG A 144 24.32 7.25 -4.05
CA ARG A 144 24.42 7.63 -2.64
C ARG A 144 23.02 7.82 -2.07
N THR A 145 22.77 7.26 -0.89
CA THR A 145 21.47 7.39 -0.21
C THR A 145 21.64 7.85 1.24
N SER A 146 20.69 8.62 1.75
CA SER A 146 20.66 9.05 3.15
C SER A 146 20.19 7.97 4.11
N MET A 147 19.53 6.91 3.61
CA MET A 147 18.96 5.84 4.43
C MET A 147 18.84 4.53 3.64
N GLY A 148 19.05 3.40 4.30
CA GLY A 148 18.95 2.10 3.65
C GLY A 148 20.12 1.80 2.71
N SER A 149 19.86 0.97 1.70
CA SER A 149 20.86 0.56 0.71
C SER A 149 20.29 0.70 -0.69
N ALA A 150 21.08 1.21 -1.63
CA ALA A 150 20.70 1.30 -3.02
C ALA A 150 21.72 0.56 -3.89
N THR A 151 21.22 -0.31 -4.76
CA THR A 151 22.04 -1.16 -5.63
C THR A 151 21.49 -1.10 -7.04
N TYR A 152 22.38 -1.00 -8.04
CA TYR A 152 21.99 -1.14 -9.43
C TYR A 152 21.68 -2.60 -9.75
N ALA A 153 20.52 -2.85 -10.33
CA ALA A 153 20.04 -4.14 -10.81
C ALA A 153 19.96 -4.09 -12.35
N PRO A 154 21.04 -4.47 -13.05
CA PRO A 154 21.10 -4.46 -14.52
C PRO A 154 19.99 -5.29 -15.18
N GLU A 155 19.53 -6.35 -14.51
CA GLU A 155 18.46 -7.22 -14.99
C GLU A 155 17.10 -6.51 -15.15
N ASN A 156 16.90 -5.40 -14.46
CA ASN A 156 15.68 -4.60 -14.49
C ASN A 156 15.89 -3.21 -15.10
N ASP A 157 17.10 -2.91 -15.61
CA ASP A 157 17.50 -1.55 -16.00
C ASP A 157 17.15 -0.51 -14.93
N ALA A 158 17.36 -0.84 -13.64
CA ALA A 158 16.89 -0.02 -12.53
C ALA A 158 17.83 0.00 -11.31
N ILE A 159 17.76 1.08 -10.53
CA ILE A 159 18.36 1.16 -9.20
C ILE A 159 17.31 0.77 -8.17
N MET A 160 17.61 -0.26 -7.37
CA MET A 160 16.76 -0.75 -6.30
C MET A 160 17.16 -0.10 -4.98
N TRP A 161 16.31 0.77 -4.44
CA TRP A 161 16.52 1.41 -3.15
C TRP A 161 15.67 0.77 -2.07
N LYS A 162 16.33 0.10 -1.12
CA LYS A 162 15.71 -0.68 -0.05
C LYS A 162 15.84 0.03 1.30
N ILE A 163 14.72 0.24 1.98
CA ILE A 163 14.62 0.85 3.31
C ILE A 163 13.83 -0.10 4.22
N ARG A 164 14.49 -0.64 5.26
CA ARG A 164 13.87 -1.61 6.18
C ARG A 164 12.72 -1.01 6.99
N SER A 165 12.87 0.23 7.42
CA SER A 165 11.89 0.95 8.23
C SER A 165 11.86 2.42 7.82
N PHE A 166 10.69 2.90 7.43
CA PHE A 166 10.43 4.28 7.01
C PHE A 166 9.44 4.91 8.00
N PRO A 167 9.89 5.76 8.95
CA PRO A 167 9.02 6.40 9.92
C PRO A 167 8.09 7.43 9.28
N GLY A 168 6.89 7.60 9.84
CA GLY A 168 5.91 8.57 9.33
C GLY A 168 6.42 10.01 9.41
N ASN A 169 5.96 10.85 8.47
CA ASN A 169 6.38 12.24 8.29
C ASN A 169 7.91 12.45 8.15
N LYS A 170 8.68 11.45 7.72
CA LYS A 170 10.10 11.60 7.36
C LYS A 170 10.29 11.73 5.86
N GLU A 171 11.46 12.24 5.48
CA GLU A 171 11.96 12.22 4.10
C GLU A 171 13.36 11.63 4.06
N TYR A 172 13.66 10.95 2.96
CA TYR A 172 14.99 10.46 2.63
C TYR A 172 15.32 10.79 1.19
N LEU A 173 16.61 10.91 0.90
CA LEU A 173 17.14 11.30 -0.39
C LEU A 173 18.04 10.21 -0.95
N LEU A 174 17.97 10.03 -2.26
CA LEU A 174 18.91 9.24 -3.05
C LEU A 174 19.41 10.10 -4.21
N ARG A 175 20.72 10.09 -4.44
CA ARG A 175 21.39 10.78 -5.53
C ARG A 175 22.20 9.78 -6.33
N THR A 176 22.11 9.85 -7.65
CA THR A 176 22.93 9.06 -8.58
C THR A 176 23.39 9.88 -9.76
#